data_AF-A0A955J3C4-F1
#
_entry.id   AF-A0A955J3C4-F1
#
_cell.length_a   1.000
_cell.length_b   1.000
_cell.length_c   1.000
_cell.angle_alpha   90.00
_cell.angle_beta   90.00
_cell.angle_gamma   90.00
#
_symmetry.space_group_name_H-M   'P 1'
#
loop_
_entity.id
_entity.type
_entity.pdbx_description
1 polymer ?
#
loop_
_entity_poly.entity_id
_entity_poly.type
_entity_poly.pdbx_seq_one_letter_code
_entity_poly.pdbx_strand_id
1 'polypeptide(L)'
;MNDDSLITRVIALVAVLLIVGAINYGCAAATPESKAIKAAEDAGYTDVTVLDKAYVAVGLRGCGEQDNARFTVRGTNVRGETRTFYVCAGVLKGGTIRSK
;
A
#
# COMPACT_ATOMS: atom_id res chain seq x y z
N MET A 1 -21.79 -13.60 -35.15
CA MET A 1 -21.26 -12.72 -34.07
C MET A 1 -19.86 -12.37 -34.54
N ASN A 2 -19.63 -11.17 -35.05
CA ASN A 2 -18.40 -10.85 -35.81
C ASN A 2 -17.18 -10.87 -34.87
N ASP A 3 -16.16 -11.62 -35.26
CA ASP A 3 -14.89 -11.75 -34.52
C ASP A 3 -14.24 -10.39 -34.26
N ASP A 4 -14.42 -9.42 -35.17
CA ASP A 4 -13.96 -8.04 -34.99
C ASP A 4 -14.56 -7.35 -33.75
N SER A 5 -15.84 -7.61 -33.44
CA SER A 5 -16.50 -7.02 -32.26
C SER A 5 -16.00 -7.63 -30.95
N LEU A 6 -15.56 -8.89 -30.97
CA LEU A 6 -14.98 -9.56 -29.82
C LEU A 6 -13.57 -9.03 -29.56
N ILE A 7 -12.75 -8.91 -30.60
CA ILE A 7 -11.39 -8.38 -30.52
C ILE A 7 -11.40 -6.93 -30.00
N THR A 8 -12.25 -6.06 -30.54
CA THR A 8 -12.37 -4.67 -30.05
C THR A 8 -12.75 -4.61 -28.57
N ARG A 9 -13.69 -5.45 -28.11
CA ARG A 9 -14.10 -5.50 -26.69
C ARG A 9 -12.98 -5.99 -25.78
N VAL A 10 -12.23 -7.01 -26.22
CA VAL A 10 -11.08 -7.53 -25.46
C VAL A 10 -9.99 -6.47 -25.34
N ILE A 11 -9.64 -5.79 -26.44
CA ILE A 11 -8.64 -4.71 -26.43
C ILE A 11 -9.09 -3.58 -25.49
N ALA A 12 -10.36 -3.15 -25.58
CA ALA A 12 -10.90 -2.12 -24.70
C ALA A 12 -10.82 -2.53 -23.22
N LEU A 13 -11.15 -3.78 -22.90
CA LEU A 13 -11.11 -4.30 -21.53
C LEU A 13 -9.67 -4.37 -20.99
N VAL A 14 -8.72 -4.82 -21.80
CA VAL A 14 -7.29 -4.83 -21.44
C VAL A 14 -6.79 -3.40 -21.21
N ALA A 15 -7.14 -2.45 -22.08
CA ALA A 15 -6.75 -1.05 -21.91
C ALA A 15 -7.31 -0.45 -20.61
N VAL A 16 -8.58 -0.72 -20.27
CA VAL A 16 -9.18 -0.28 -19.00
C VAL A 16 -8.45 -0.88 -17.80
N LEU A 17 -8.13 -2.18 -17.82
CA LEU A 17 -7.39 -2.83 -16.73
C LEU A 17 -5.99 -2.21 -16.55
N LEU A 18 -5.30 -1.88 -17.65
CA LEU A 18 -4.00 -1.23 -17.60
C LEU A 18 -4.09 0.19 -17.01
N ILE A 19 -5.10 0.98 -17.40
CA ILE A 19 -5.32 2.33 -16.86
C ILE A 19 -5.62 2.26 -15.36
N VAL A 20 -6.53 1.38 -14.94
CA VAL A 20 -6.86 1.19 -13.53
C VAL A 20 -5.61 0.74 -12.76
N GLY A 21 -4.83 -0.19 -13.31
CA GLY A 21 -3.56 -0.62 -12.72
C GLY A 21 -2.56 0.52 -12.56
N ALA A 22 -2.40 1.36 -13.59
CA ALA A 22 -1.49 2.50 -13.57
C ALA A 22 -1.89 3.58 -12.54
N ILE A 23 -3.20 3.87 -12.42
CA ILE A 23 -3.71 4.83 -11.43
C ILE A 23 -3.44 4.32 -10.00
N ASN A 24 -3.76 3.04 -9.73
CA ASN A 24 -3.50 2.43 -8.42
C ASN A 24 -2.00 2.46 -8.10
N TYR A 25 -1.14 2.10 -9.06
CA TYR A 25 0.30 2.17 -8.91
C TYR A 25 0.78 3.61 -8.61
N GLY A 26 0.30 4.61 -9.36
CA GLY A 26 0.65 6.01 -9.15
C GLY A 26 0.29 6.53 -7.76
N CYS A 27 -0.93 6.26 -7.30
CA CYS A 27 -1.38 6.64 -5.96
C CYS A 27 -0.58 5.94 -4.84
N ALA A 28 -0.19 4.69 -5.05
CA ALA A 28 0.62 3.95 -4.10
C ALA A 28 2.09 4.41 -4.08
N ALA A 29 2.67 4.69 -5.25
CA ALA A 29 3.99 5.27 -5.39
C ALA A 29 4.07 6.64 -4.70
N ALA A 30 3.03 7.47 -4.86
CA ALA A 30 2.92 8.79 -4.24
C ALA A 30 2.75 8.77 -2.72
N THR A 31 2.49 7.61 -2.10
CA THR A 31 2.41 7.51 -0.63
C THR A 31 3.82 7.47 -0.03
N PRO A 32 4.28 8.51 0.69
CA PRO A 32 5.66 8.58 1.14
C PRO A 32 5.89 7.70 2.38
N GLU A 33 7.12 7.20 2.52
CA GLU A 33 7.55 6.40 3.68
C GLU A 33 7.46 7.17 5.00
N SER A 34 7.59 8.49 4.96
CA SER A 34 7.45 9.36 6.12
C SER A 34 6.11 9.21 6.83
N LYS A 35 5.03 8.83 6.12
CA LYS A 35 3.74 8.50 6.77
C LYS A 35 3.81 7.23 7.59
N ALA A 36 4.54 6.22 7.13
CA ALA A 36 4.71 4.98 7.86
C ALA A 36 5.58 5.16 9.10
N ILE A 37 6.66 5.94 8.95
CA ILE A 37 7.56 6.31 10.05
C ILE A 37 6.80 7.11 11.10
N LYS A 38 6.10 8.17 10.69
CA LYS A 38 5.31 9.00 11.60
C LYS A 38 4.24 8.21 12.34
N ALA A 39 3.53 7.30 11.66
CA ALA A 39 2.53 6.46 12.33
C ALA A 39 3.16 5.50 13.35
N ALA A 40 4.37 4.99 13.10
CA ALA A 40 5.12 4.20 14.07
C ALA A 40 5.57 5.03 15.27
N GLU A 41 6.09 6.23 15.03
CA GLU A 41 6.50 7.19 16.08
C GLU A 41 5.31 7.63 16.94
N ASP A 42 4.17 7.96 16.32
CA ASP A 42 2.92 8.33 17.00
C ASP A 42 2.40 7.18 17.89
N ALA A 43 2.74 5.93 17.57
CA ALA A 43 2.43 4.75 18.38
C ALA A 43 3.50 4.41 19.43
N GLY A 44 4.54 5.23 19.57
CA GLY A 44 5.59 5.07 20.57
C GLY A 44 6.74 4.13 20.19
N TYR A 45 6.94 3.86 18.89
CA TYR A 45 8.13 3.16 18.41
C TYR A 45 9.29 4.13 18.17
N THR A 46 10.51 3.66 18.43
CA THR A 46 11.78 4.34 18.08
C THR A 46 12.58 3.51 17.09
N ASP A 47 13.68 4.06 16.57
CA ASP A 47 14.60 3.38 15.62
C ASP A 47 13.87 2.80 14.39
N VAL A 48 12.88 3.56 13.90
CA VAL A 48 11.95 3.10 12.88
C VAL A 48 12.66 3.03 11.51
N THR A 49 12.61 1.85 10.89
CA THR A 49 13.14 1.59 9.55
C THR A 49 12.06 0.98 8.67
N VAL A 50 11.83 1.53 7.48
CA VAL A 50 11.00 0.90 6.46
C VAL A 50 11.84 -0.17 5.74
N LEU A 51 11.36 -1.41 5.76
CA LEU A 51 12.03 -2.56 5.15
C LEU A 51 11.50 -2.86 3.74
N ASP A 52 10.20 -2.66 3.52
CA ASP A 52 9.54 -2.97 2.25
C ASP A 52 8.31 -2.08 2.05
N LYS A 53 7.95 -1.85 0.78
CA LYS A 53 6.77 -1.10 0.38
C LYS A 53 5.99 -1.89 -0.68
N ALA A 54 4.82 -2.37 -0.29
CA ALA A 54 3.86 -3.03 -1.15
C ALA A 54 2.78 -2.05 -1.63
N TYR A 55 2.60 -1.95 -2.95
CA TYR A 55 1.65 -1.04 -3.60
C TYR A 55 0.56 -1.76 -4.42
N VAL A 56 0.76 -3.03 -4.75
CA VAL A 56 -0.23 -3.84 -5.50
C VAL A 56 -1.16 -4.57 -4.52
N ALA A 57 -2.45 -4.64 -4.83
CA ALA A 57 -3.44 -5.44 -4.11
C ALA A 57 -3.34 -5.28 -2.57
N VAL A 58 -3.14 -4.05 -2.10
CA VAL A 58 -2.97 -3.73 -0.68
C VAL A 58 -4.18 -4.15 0.17
N GLY A 59 -5.39 -4.12 -0.41
CA GLY A 59 -6.60 -4.67 0.20
C GLY A 59 -6.50 -6.16 0.51
N LEU A 60 -6.02 -6.98 -0.43
CA LEU A 60 -5.78 -8.42 -0.22
C LEU A 60 -4.66 -8.70 0.78
N ARG A 61 -3.85 -7.68 1.06
CA ARG A 61 -2.74 -7.72 2.01
C ARG A 61 -3.15 -7.25 3.42
N GLY A 62 -4.45 -7.09 3.67
CA GLY A 62 -5.01 -6.75 4.98
C GLY A 62 -5.13 -5.24 5.26
N CYS A 63 -4.90 -4.39 4.26
CA CYS A 63 -5.16 -2.97 4.36
C CYS A 63 -6.62 -2.64 3.96
N GLY A 64 -7.13 -1.48 4.39
CA GLY A 64 -8.48 -1.04 4.05
C GLY A 64 -8.59 -0.46 2.64
N GLU A 65 -9.82 -0.23 2.18
CA GLU A 65 -10.13 0.26 0.82
C GLU A 65 -9.51 1.62 0.48
N GLN A 66 -9.18 2.43 1.49
CA GLN A 66 -8.58 3.76 1.33
C GLN A 66 -7.06 3.78 1.56
N ASP A 67 -6.44 2.63 1.79
CA ASP A 67 -5.00 2.50 1.95
C ASP A 67 -4.39 2.21 0.58
N ASN A 68 -3.34 2.95 0.21
CA ASN A 68 -2.71 2.87 -1.10
C ASN A 68 -1.38 2.10 -1.04
N ALA A 69 -0.75 2.06 0.13
CA ALA A 69 0.50 1.35 0.35
C ALA A 69 0.48 0.61 1.69
N ARG A 70 1.11 -0.56 1.69
CA ARG A 70 1.48 -1.31 2.89
C ARG A 70 2.99 -1.24 3.05
N PHE A 71 3.44 -0.74 4.17
CA PHE A 71 4.85 -0.69 4.53
C PHE A 71 5.15 -1.80 5.53
N THR A 72 6.25 -2.52 5.31
CA THR A 72 6.83 -3.39 6.34
C THR A 72 7.83 -2.55 7.11
N VAL A 73 7.61 -2.39 8.41
CA VAL A 73 8.38 -1.49 9.26
C VAL A 73 9.00 -2.29 10.40
N ARG A 74 10.24 -1.95 10.75
CA ARG A 74 10.93 -2.44 11.95
C ARG A 74 11.12 -1.26 12.90
N GLY A 75 10.79 -1.44 14.17
CA GLY A 75 11.04 -0.42 15.20
C GLY A 75 11.15 -1.04 16.59
N THR A 76 11.67 -0.27 17.53
CA THR A 76 11.82 -0.63 18.94
C THR A 76 10.62 -0.11 19.73
N ASN A 77 9.95 -0.99 20.48
CA ASN A 77 8.80 -0.59 21.30
C ASN A 77 9.26 -0.02 22.68
N VAL A 78 8.30 0.47 23.46
CA VAL A 78 8.55 0.99 24.83
C VAL A 78 9.15 -0.02 25.82
N ARG A 79 9.17 -1.32 25.47
CA ARG A 79 9.81 -2.38 26.26
C ARG A 79 11.25 -2.63 25.83
N GLY A 80 11.77 -1.87 24.87
CA GLY A 80 13.11 -2.07 24.29
C GLY A 80 13.18 -3.23 23.30
N GLU A 81 12.05 -3.78 22.87
CA GLU A 81 12.03 -4.91 21.93
C GLU A 81 11.92 -4.42 20.49
N THR A 82 12.83 -4.85 19.63
CA THR A 82 12.70 -4.67 18.19
C THR A 82 11.64 -5.60 17.62
N ARG A 83 10.64 -5.02 16.94
CA ARG A 83 9.54 -5.77 16.31
C ARG A 83 9.37 -5.33 14.85
N THR A 84 8.97 -6.28 14.01
CA THR A 84 8.52 -6.00 12.64
C THR A 84 7.01 -6.03 12.60
N PHE A 85 6.42 -5.01 12.00
CA PHE A 85 4.97 -4.84 11.86
C PHE A 85 4.65 -4.21 10.51
N TYR A 86 3.35 -4.11 10.22
CA TYR A 86 2.87 -3.50 8.99
C TYR A 86 2.25 -2.14 9.27
N VAL A 87 2.43 -1.20 8.34
CA VAL A 87 1.73 0.08 8.35
C VAL A 87 0.99 0.24 7.04
N CYS A 88 -0.33 0.32 7.10
CA CYS A 88 -1.17 0.67 5.96
C CYS A 88 -1.34 2.19 5.90
N ALA A 89 -1.09 2.82 4.76
CA ALA A 89 -1.28 4.26 4.60
C ALA A 89 -1.89 4.58 3.23
N GLY A 90 -2.74 5.60 3.19
CA GLY A 90 -3.30 6.18 1.97
C GLY A 90 -2.68 7.53 1.63
N VAL A 91 -2.93 8.04 0.42
CA VAL A 91 -2.51 9.41 0.04
C VAL A 91 -3.23 10.46 0.88
N LEU A 92 -4.53 10.28 1.12
CA LEU A 92 -5.35 11.20 1.93
C LEU A 92 -5.62 10.69 3.35
N LYS A 93 -5.20 9.46 3.67
CA LYS A 93 -5.40 8.83 4.98
C LYS A 93 -4.10 8.81 5.79
N GLY A 94 -4.22 8.83 7.12
CA GLY A 94 -3.10 8.57 8.03
C GLY A 94 -2.58 7.14 7.96
N GLY A 95 -1.50 6.84 8.67
CA GLY A 95 -0.98 5.48 8.79
C GLY A 95 -1.70 4.69 9.88
N THR A 96 -1.97 3.40 9.64
CA THR A 96 -2.53 2.47 10.60
C THR A 96 -1.58 1.31 10.81
N ILE A 97 -1.14 1.09 12.05
CA ILE A 97 -0.29 -0.05 12.42
C ILE A 97 -1.13 -1.33 12.48
N ARG A 98 -0.58 -2.41 11.95
CA ARG A 98 -1.13 -3.76 11.99
C ARG A 98 -0.03 -4.73 12.44
N SER A 99 -0.41 -5.69 13.26
CA SER A 99 0.49 -6.80 13.62
C SER A 99 0.85 -7.59 12.37
N LYS A 100 2.07 -8.13 12.35
CA LYS A 100 2.50 -9.08 11.33
C LYS A 100 1.92 -10.47 11.56
#